data_AF-A0A937CGI1-F1
#
_entry.id   AF-A0A937CGI1-F1
#
_cell.length_a   1.000
_cell.length_b   1.000
_cell.length_c   1.000
_cell.angle_alpha   90.00
_cell.angle_beta   90.00
_cell.angle_gamma   90.00
#
_symmetry.space_group_name_H-M   'P 1'
#
loop_
_entity.id
_entity.type
_entity.pdbx_description
1 polymer ?
#
loop_
_entity_poly.entity_id
_entity_poly.type
_entity_poly.pdbx_seq_one_letter_code
_entity_poly.pdbx_strand_id
1 'polypeptide(L)'
;MPQLDPSSFASQLFWLALTFSLLFVVLSVFLLPRIRGILEHRQSTIEAGLAEARAFRDLAESALFDYQSTMSDSRSEGAKIMQEAALLFQKESAETLASVEKDIETRLAQAEKSLTATREKALASAKEASLSIAQTVVKTIAGFDANSQSLRALLQEVE
;
A
#
# COMPACT_ATOMS: atom_id res chain seq x y z
N MET A 1 -96.79 -32.69 37.15
CA MET A 1 -95.43 -32.78 37.75
C MET A 1 -95.15 -31.46 38.45
N PRO A 2 -94.90 -31.45 39.77
CA PRO A 2 -94.76 -30.21 40.56
C PRO A 2 -93.56 -29.32 40.17
N GLN A 3 -92.69 -29.79 39.27
CA GLN A 3 -91.52 -29.07 38.75
C GLN A 3 -91.78 -28.11 37.58
N LEU A 4 -93.04 -28.01 37.10
CA LEU A 4 -93.46 -27.02 36.09
C LEU A 4 -94.55 -26.11 36.65
N ASP A 5 -94.33 -25.58 37.86
CA ASP A 5 -95.22 -24.60 38.48
C ASP A 5 -94.79 -23.17 38.09
N PRO A 6 -95.59 -22.43 37.27
CA PRO A 6 -95.23 -21.12 36.73
C PRO A 6 -94.97 -20.05 37.81
N SER A 7 -95.49 -20.27 39.02
CA SER A 7 -95.28 -19.36 40.15
C SER A 7 -93.81 -19.27 40.61
N SER A 8 -93.01 -20.31 40.35
CA SER A 8 -91.59 -20.38 40.76
C SER A 8 -90.61 -19.73 39.76
N PHE A 9 -91.04 -19.56 38.49
CA PHE A 9 -90.16 -19.09 37.41
C PHE A 9 -89.62 -17.68 37.62
N ALA A 10 -90.42 -16.78 38.20
CA ALA A 10 -89.99 -15.41 38.48
C ALA A 10 -88.82 -15.35 39.48
N SER A 11 -88.87 -16.15 40.56
CA SER A 11 -87.81 -16.22 41.56
C SER A 11 -86.54 -16.84 40.97
N GLN A 12 -86.67 -17.89 40.17
CA GLN A 12 -85.53 -18.55 39.53
C GLN A 12 -84.84 -17.64 38.50
N LEU A 13 -85.61 -16.87 37.72
CA LEU A 13 -85.08 -15.85 36.82
C LEU A 13 -84.38 -14.71 37.58
N PHE A 14 -84.92 -14.28 38.72
CA PHE A 14 -84.28 -13.25 39.56
C PHE A 14 -82.90 -13.71 40.07
N TRP A 15 -82.81 -14.90 40.67
CA TRP A 15 -81.55 -15.43 41.17
C TRP A 15 -80.56 -15.76 40.04
N LEU A 16 -81.05 -16.23 38.89
CA LEU A 16 -80.23 -16.41 37.69
C LEU A 16 -79.64 -15.08 37.24
N ALA A 17 -80.45 -14.03 37.10
CA ALA A 17 -79.98 -12.71 36.69
C ALA A 17 -78.98 -12.12 37.69
N LEU A 18 -79.22 -12.29 39.00
CA LEU A 18 -78.33 -11.80 40.06
C LEU A 18 -76.97 -12.51 40.02
N THR A 19 -76.97 -13.84 39.99
CA THR A 19 -75.73 -14.64 39.97
C THR A 19 -74.96 -14.49 38.66
N PHE A 20 -75.67 -14.42 37.53
CA PHE A 20 -75.07 -14.17 36.22
C PHE A 20 -74.45 -12.77 36.15
N SER A 21 -75.14 -11.75 36.66
CA SER A 21 -74.61 -10.38 36.69
C SER A 21 -73.38 -10.28 37.58
N LEU A 22 -73.39 -10.93 38.75
CA LEU A 22 -72.22 -11.00 39.63
C LEU A 22 -71.03 -11.66 38.92
N LEU A 23 -71.26 -12.81 38.28
CA LEU A 23 -70.22 -13.52 37.51
C LEU A 23 -69.69 -12.66 36.35
N PHE A 24 -70.58 -12.00 35.61
CA PHE A 24 -70.21 -11.12 34.50
C PHE A 24 -69.34 -9.95 34.95
N VAL A 25 -69.66 -9.33 36.09
CA VAL A 25 -68.83 -8.27 36.68
C VAL A 25 -67.46 -8.81 37.07
N VAL A 26 -67.37 -9.99 37.71
CA VAL A 26 -66.08 -10.60 38.05
C VAL A 26 -65.25 -10.89 36.80
N LEU A 27 -65.84 -11.46 35.75
CA LEU A 27 -65.14 -11.75 34.50
C LEU A 27 -64.66 -10.49 33.80
N SER A 28 -65.52 -9.48 33.69
CA SER A 28 -65.22 -8.24 32.98
C SER A 28 -64.20 -7.38 33.71
N VAL A 29 -64.26 -7.30 35.04
CA VAL A 29 -63.40 -6.44 35.84
C VAL A 29 -62.09 -7.12 36.25
N PHE A 30 -62.04 -8.45 36.37
CA PHE A 30 -60.84 -9.14 36.86
C PHE A 30 -60.15 -9.98 35.78
N LEU A 31 -60.90 -10.81 35.05
CA LEU A 31 -60.30 -11.77 34.11
C LEU A 31 -59.86 -11.11 32.80
N LEU A 32 -60.70 -10.26 32.21
CA LEU A 32 -60.36 -9.54 30.97
C LEU A 32 -59.11 -8.65 31.10
N PRO A 33 -58.94 -7.80 32.14
CA PRO A 33 -57.73 -6.98 32.25
C PRO A 33 -56.47 -7.81 32.47
N ARG A 34 -56.55 -8.94 33.21
CA ARG A 34 -55.42 -9.88 33.36
C ARG A 34 -54.96 -10.43 32.02
N ILE A 35 -55.89 -10.87 31.17
CA ILE A 35 -55.58 -11.42 29.84
C ILE A 35 -55.03 -10.33 28.92
N ARG A 36 -55.63 -9.13 28.93
CA ARG A 36 -55.14 -7.98 28.15
C ARG A 36 -53.71 -7.61 28.52
N GLY A 37 -53.39 -7.52 29.81
CA GLY A 37 -52.03 -7.20 30.27
C GLY A 37 -50.98 -8.22 29.80
N ILE A 38 -51.31 -9.52 29.78
CA ILE A 38 -50.41 -10.55 29.25
C ILE A 38 -50.20 -10.37 27.74
N LEU A 39 -51.28 -10.11 27.00
CA LEU A 39 -51.19 -9.93 25.55
C LEU A 39 -50.38 -8.68 25.20
N GLU A 40 -50.63 -7.56 25.87
CA GLU A 40 -49.87 -6.31 25.73
C GLU A 40 -48.39 -6.51 26.08
N HIS A 41 -48.08 -7.23 27.17
CA HIS A 41 -46.70 -7.51 27.54
C HIS A 41 -45.96 -8.33 26.48
N ARG A 42 -46.62 -9.36 25.92
CA ARG A 42 -46.06 -10.18 24.84
C ARG A 42 -45.85 -9.34 23.58
N GLN A 43 -46.84 -8.54 23.21
CA GLN A 43 -46.75 -7.66 22.05
C GLN A 43 -45.60 -6.66 22.21
N SER A 44 -45.52 -5.98 23.35
CA SER A 44 -44.45 -5.03 23.66
C SER A 44 -43.07 -5.67 23.63
N THR A 45 -42.93 -6.90 24.16
CA THR A 45 -41.65 -7.64 24.11
C THR A 45 -41.24 -7.96 22.67
N ILE A 46 -42.19 -8.39 21.84
CA ILE A 46 -41.93 -8.69 20.42
C ILE A 46 -41.55 -7.41 19.67
N GLU A 47 -42.31 -6.34 19.87
CA GLU A 47 -42.05 -5.05 19.22
C GLU A 47 -40.68 -4.47 19.63
N ALA A 48 -40.33 -4.55 20.91
CA ALA A 48 -39.02 -4.16 21.41
C ALA A 48 -37.90 -5.01 20.78
N GLY A 49 -38.04 -6.33 20.73
CA GLY A 49 -37.06 -7.21 20.10
C GLY A 49 -36.91 -6.96 18.60
N LEU A 50 -38.01 -6.66 17.90
CA LEU A 50 -37.96 -6.29 16.48
C LEU A 50 -37.31 -4.92 16.26
N ALA A 51 -37.56 -3.95 17.14
CA ALA A 51 -36.92 -2.64 17.08
C ALA A 51 -35.41 -2.75 17.31
N GLU A 52 -34.99 -3.53 18.31
CA GLU A 52 -33.59 -3.81 18.60
C GLU A 52 -32.90 -4.55 17.44
N ALA A 53 -33.55 -5.57 16.87
CA ALA A 53 -33.02 -6.29 15.72
C ALA A 53 -32.85 -5.38 14.48
N ARG A 54 -33.79 -4.45 14.25
CA ARG A 54 -33.66 -3.43 13.19
C ARG A 54 -32.51 -2.49 13.46
N ALA A 55 -32.37 -2.00 14.69
CA ALA A 55 -31.25 -1.13 15.08
C ALA A 55 -29.90 -1.83 14.87
N PHE A 56 -29.76 -3.10 15.27
CA PHE A 56 -28.55 -3.87 15.03
C PHE A 56 -28.26 -4.09 13.55
N ARG A 57 -29.30 -4.37 12.74
CA ARG A 57 -29.15 -4.49 11.30
C ARG A 57 -28.65 -3.19 10.68
N ASP A 58 -29.24 -2.06 11.05
CA ASP A 58 -28.89 -0.75 10.49
C ASP A 58 -27.47 -0.33 10.93
N LEU A 59 -27.08 -0.63 12.17
CA LEU A 59 -25.70 -0.46 12.65
C LEU A 59 -24.70 -1.34 11.88
N ALA A 60 -25.05 -2.60 11.62
CA ALA A 60 -24.20 -3.51 10.86
C ALA A 60 -24.05 -3.06 9.40
N GLU A 61 -25.13 -2.59 8.78
CA GLU A 61 -25.11 -2.05 7.42
C GLU A 61 -24.26 -0.78 7.32
N SER A 62 -24.39 0.15 8.28
CA SER A 62 -23.53 1.33 8.37
C SER A 62 -22.06 0.96 8.56
N ALA A 63 -21.77 0.02 9.47
CA ALA A 63 -20.39 -0.43 9.71
C ALA A 63 -19.79 -1.12 8.48
N LEU A 64 -20.59 -1.89 7.73
CA LEU A 64 -20.17 -2.51 6.48
C LEU A 64 -19.91 -1.46 5.38
N PHE A 65 -20.72 -0.41 5.31
CA PHE A 65 -20.51 0.70 4.39
C PHE A 65 -19.22 1.44 4.70
N ASP A 66 -18.99 1.83 5.95
CA ASP A 66 -17.79 2.53 6.39
C ASP A 66 -16.53 1.68 6.16
N TYR A 67 -16.61 0.38 6.46
CA TYR A 67 -15.53 -0.57 6.19
C TYR A 67 -15.19 -0.65 4.70
N GLN A 68 -16.21 -0.77 3.84
CA GLN A 68 -16.02 -0.84 2.39
C GLN A 68 -15.43 0.46 1.83
N SER A 69 -15.92 1.62 2.31
CA SER A 69 -15.36 2.93 1.93
C SER A 69 -13.90 3.03 2.33
N THR A 70 -13.58 2.74 3.60
CA THR A 70 -12.21 2.81 4.13
C THR A 70 -11.27 1.87 3.36
N MET A 71 -11.74 0.67 3.02
CA MET A 71 -10.97 -0.30 2.23
C MET A 71 -10.72 0.19 0.80
N SER A 72 -11.74 0.78 0.16
CA SER A 72 -11.62 1.38 -1.17
C SER A 72 -10.63 2.54 -1.16
N ASP A 73 -10.75 3.44 -0.19
CA ASP A 73 -9.89 4.61 -0.04
C ASP A 73 -8.44 4.19 0.23
N SER A 74 -8.22 3.21 1.12
CA SER A 74 -6.89 2.67 1.40
C SER A 74 -6.24 2.03 0.16
N ARG A 75 -7.02 1.33 -0.67
CA ARG A 75 -6.53 0.77 -1.94
C ARG A 75 -6.19 1.87 -2.95
N SER A 76 -7.03 2.90 -3.05
CA SER A 76 -6.75 4.04 -3.92
C SER A 76 -5.49 4.77 -3.50
N GLU A 77 -5.33 5.02 -2.20
CA GLU A 77 -4.16 5.69 -1.64
C GLU A 77 -2.90 4.86 -1.79
N GLY A 78 -2.96 3.55 -1.53
CA GLY A 78 -1.85 2.63 -1.79
C GLY A 78 -1.43 2.61 -3.26
N ALA A 79 -2.39 2.64 -4.19
CA ALA A 79 -2.11 2.72 -5.63
C ALA A 79 -1.44 4.05 -6.01
N LYS A 80 -1.87 5.17 -5.43
CA LYS A 80 -1.23 6.48 -5.64
C LYS A 80 0.21 6.50 -5.11
N ILE A 81 0.43 6.00 -3.90
CA ILE A 81 1.77 5.91 -3.30
C ILE A 81 2.68 5.05 -4.19
N MET A 82 2.20 3.90 -4.68
CA MET A 82 2.97 3.07 -5.62
C MET A 82 3.30 3.81 -6.91
N GLN A 83 2.35 4.54 -7.47
CA GLN A 83 2.56 5.30 -8.70
C GLN A 83 3.58 6.44 -8.49
N GLU A 84 3.45 7.18 -7.38
CA GLU A 84 4.38 8.25 -7.02
C GLU A 84 5.79 7.69 -6.77
N ALA A 85 5.91 6.61 -6.02
CA ALA A 85 7.19 5.93 -5.79
C ALA A 85 7.83 5.46 -7.11
N ALA A 86 7.04 4.90 -8.04
CA ALA A 86 7.55 4.48 -9.34
C ALA A 86 8.06 5.68 -10.18
N LEU A 87 7.36 6.82 -10.15
CA LEU A 87 7.78 8.04 -10.85
C LEU A 87 9.04 8.64 -10.23
N LEU A 88 9.11 8.71 -8.89
CA LEU A 88 10.30 9.19 -8.18
C LEU A 88 11.50 8.29 -8.47
N PHE A 89 11.33 6.97 -8.42
CA PHE A 89 12.38 6.01 -8.73
C PHE A 89 12.87 6.14 -10.18
N GLN A 90 11.96 6.31 -11.14
CA GLN A 90 12.32 6.51 -12.53
C GLN A 90 13.13 7.81 -12.72
N LYS A 91 12.74 8.88 -12.04
CA LYS A 91 13.46 10.16 -12.07
C LYS A 91 14.85 10.04 -11.46
N GLU A 92 14.96 9.47 -10.26
CA GLU A 92 16.24 9.27 -9.57
C GLU A 92 17.17 8.34 -10.37
N SER A 93 16.62 7.29 -10.96
CA SER A 93 17.38 6.40 -11.85
C SER A 93 17.90 7.13 -13.08
N ALA A 94 17.08 7.97 -13.73
CA ALA A 94 17.52 8.77 -14.87
C ALA A 94 18.60 9.79 -14.49
N GLU A 95 18.47 10.47 -13.34
CA GLU A 95 19.47 11.40 -12.83
C GLU A 95 20.79 10.70 -12.49
N THR A 96 20.72 9.51 -11.89
CA THR A 96 21.90 8.70 -11.56
C THR A 96 22.58 8.18 -12.82
N LEU A 97 21.82 7.74 -13.82
CA LEU A 97 22.39 7.33 -15.11
C LEU A 97 23.12 8.49 -15.80
N ALA A 98 22.51 9.67 -15.82
CA ALA A 98 23.11 10.86 -16.42
C ALA A 98 24.40 11.30 -15.71
N SER A 99 24.46 11.20 -14.36
CA SER A 99 25.68 11.54 -13.61
C SER A 99 26.78 10.51 -13.84
N VAL A 100 26.45 9.21 -13.84
CA VAL A 100 27.39 8.13 -14.14
C VAL A 100 27.94 8.25 -15.56
N GLU A 101 27.10 8.59 -16.54
CA GLU A 101 27.53 8.77 -17.93
C GLU A 101 28.54 9.93 -18.06
N LYS A 102 28.29 11.05 -17.37
CA LYS A 102 29.23 12.16 -17.29
C LYS A 102 30.55 11.78 -16.60
N ASP A 103 30.50 10.99 -15.54
CA ASP A 103 31.69 10.49 -14.85
C ASP A 103 32.50 9.54 -15.75
N ILE A 104 31.82 8.72 -16.56
CA ILE A 104 32.47 7.85 -17.54
C ILE A 104 33.17 8.68 -18.61
N GLU A 105 32.50 9.71 -19.16
CA GLU A 105 33.11 10.61 -20.17
C GLU A 105 34.37 11.29 -19.64
N THR A 106 34.33 11.81 -18.40
CA THR A 106 35.50 12.47 -17.80
C THR A 106 36.65 11.49 -17.57
N ARG A 107 36.36 10.26 -17.11
CA ARG A 107 37.37 9.20 -16.95
C ARG A 107 37.96 8.78 -18.29
N LEU A 108 37.14 8.66 -19.33
CA LEU A 108 37.61 8.33 -20.68
C LEU A 108 38.56 9.41 -21.20
N ALA A 109 38.20 10.69 -21.07
CA ALA A 109 39.05 11.80 -21.46
C ALA A 109 40.37 11.87 -20.67
N GLN A 110 40.34 11.55 -19.37
CA GLN A 110 41.56 11.45 -18.55
C GLN A 110 42.44 10.26 -18.95
N ALA A 111 41.84 9.11 -19.25
CA ALA A 111 42.54 7.93 -19.71
C ALA A 111 43.21 8.18 -21.08
N GLU A 112 42.51 8.82 -22.02
CA GLU A 112 43.07 9.20 -23.33
C GLU A 112 44.26 10.15 -23.19
N LYS A 113 44.16 11.19 -22.35
CA LYS A 113 45.29 12.10 -22.06
C LYS A 113 46.49 11.37 -21.48
N SER A 114 46.24 10.47 -20.52
CA SER A 114 47.28 9.68 -19.87
C SER A 114 47.93 8.68 -20.83
N LEU A 115 47.14 8.10 -21.73
CA LEU A 115 47.61 7.20 -22.78
C LEU A 115 48.52 7.95 -23.77
N THR A 116 48.10 9.12 -24.24
CA THR A 116 48.91 9.96 -25.14
C THR A 116 50.22 10.40 -24.48
N ALA A 117 50.17 10.86 -23.22
CA ALA A 117 51.37 11.24 -22.47
C ALA A 117 52.32 10.05 -22.25
N THR A 118 51.78 8.85 -21.99
CA THR A 118 52.58 7.63 -21.86
C THR A 118 53.19 7.21 -23.20
N ARG A 119 52.45 7.35 -24.30
CA ARG A 119 52.93 7.09 -25.65
C ARG A 119 54.07 8.02 -26.04
N GLU A 120 53.93 9.32 -25.79
CA GLU A 120 54.99 10.31 -26.03
C GLU A 120 56.25 10.01 -25.23
N LYS A 121 56.10 9.71 -23.93
CA LYS A 121 57.22 9.29 -23.07
C LYS A 121 57.90 8.02 -23.59
N ALA A 122 57.11 7.00 -23.96
CA ALA A 122 57.64 5.75 -24.50
C ALA A 122 58.40 5.97 -25.82
N LEU A 123 57.90 6.82 -26.72
CA LEU A 123 58.60 7.20 -27.95
C LEU A 123 59.90 7.97 -27.68
N ALA A 124 59.89 8.90 -26.71
CA ALA A 124 61.09 9.63 -26.31
C ALA A 124 62.15 8.69 -25.71
N SER A 125 61.76 7.81 -24.78
CA SER A 125 62.65 6.80 -24.21
C SER A 125 63.15 5.80 -25.26
N ALA A 126 62.33 5.43 -26.25
CA ALA A 126 62.76 4.60 -27.37
C ALA A 126 63.83 5.32 -28.23
N LYS A 127 63.64 6.60 -28.56
CA LYS A 127 64.66 7.42 -29.27
C LYS A 127 65.97 7.48 -28.48
N GLU A 128 65.91 7.67 -27.17
CA GLU A 128 67.09 7.71 -26.29
C GLU A 128 67.80 6.35 -26.18
N ALA A 129 67.04 5.26 -26.07
CA ALA A 129 67.58 3.90 -26.10
C ALA A 129 68.19 3.54 -27.47
N SER A 130 67.59 3.97 -28.57
CA SER A 130 68.16 3.80 -29.91
C SER A 130 69.48 4.58 -30.07
N LEU A 131 69.55 5.81 -29.53
CA LEU A 131 70.78 6.61 -29.49
C LEU A 131 71.91 5.92 -28.71
N SER A 132 71.61 5.37 -27.54
CA SER A 132 72.60 4.68 -26.71
C SER A 132 73.07 3.35 -27.33
N ILE A 133 72.16 2.61 -27.96
CA ILE A 133 72.50 1.41 -28.73
C ILE A 133 73.38 1.79 -29.93
N ALA A 134 73.03 2.83 -30.69
CA ALA A 134 73.83 3.30 -31.82
C ALA A 134 75.23 3.75 -31.38
N GLN A 135 75.34 4.49 -30.27
CA GLN A 135 76.64 4.86 -29.66
C GLN A 135 77.45 3.63 -29.28
N THR A 136 76.81 2.62 -28.68
CA THR A 136 77.47 1.36 -28.31
C THR A 136 77.96 0.63 -29.55
N VAL A 137 77.13 0.46 -30.58
CA VAL A 137 77.50 -0.20 -31.84
C VAL A 137 78.66 0.52 -32.54
N VAL A 138 78.63 1.86 -32.61
CA VAL A 138 79.73 2.67 -33.18
C VAL A 138 81.01 2.49 -32.36
N LYS A 139 80.93 2.45 -31.03
CA LYS A 139 82.07 2.19 -30.15
C LYS A 139 82.68 0.81 -30.37
N THR A 140 81.86 -0.22 -30.57
CA THR A 140 82.33 -1.61 -30.78
C THR A 140 82.90 -1.85 -32.18
N ILE A 141 82.41 -1.15 -33.22
CA ILE A 141 82.83 -1.37 -34.62
C ILE A 141 83.93 -0.39 -35.07
N ALA A 142 83.88 0.88 -34.67
CA ALA A 142 84.77 1.94 -35.19
C ALA A 142 85.94 2.29 -34.25
N GLY A 143 85.94 1.84 -32.99
CA GLY A 143 87.09 1.96 -32.08
C GLY A 143 87.42 3.39 -31.59
N PHE A 144 86.54 4.37 -31.82
CA PHE A 144 86.66 5.74 -31.30
C PHE A 144 85.40 6.12 -30.48
N ASP A 145 85.57 6.92 -29.42
CA ASP A 145 84.45 7.49 -28.64
C ASP A 145 83.75 8.58 -29.47
N ALA A 146 82.66 8.21 -30.13
CA ALA A 146 81.86 9.14 -30.90
C ALA A 146 81.17 10.15 -29.96
N ASN A 147 81.44 11.45 -30.17
CA ASN A 147 80.88 12.54 -29.37
C ASN A 147 79.33 12.55 -29.46
N SER A 148 78.67 12.53 -28.30
CA SER A 148 77.20 12.46 -28.18
C SER A 148 76.43 13.60 -28.88
N GLN A 149 77.10 14.73 -29.17
CA GLN A 149 76.53 15.86 -29.90
C GLN A 149 76.44 15.64 -31.42
N SER A 150 77.42 15.00 -32.06
CA SER A 150 77.41 14.80 -33.52
C SER A 150 76.43 13.70 -33.95
N LEU A 151 76.21 12.69 -33.10
CA LEU A 151 75.17 11.66 -33.33
C LEU A 151 73.75 12.22 -33.17
N ARG A 152 73.54 13.17 -32.27
CA ARG A 152 72.25 13.88 -32.14
C ARG A 152 71.96 14.78 -33.34
N ALA A 153 72.98 15.42 -33.91
CA ALA A 153 72.83 16.24 -35.11
C ALA A 153 72.49 15.41 -36.36
N LEU A 154 73.14 14.25 -36.55
CA LEU A 154 72.88 13.37 -37.70
C LEU A 154 71.49 12.69 -37.66
N LEU A 155 70.91 12.48 -36.47
CA LEU A 155 69.55 11.92 -36.36
C LEU A 155 68.46 12.97 -36.59
N GLN A 156 68.72 14.27 -36.34
CA GLN A 156 67.80 15.34 -36.71
C GLN A 156 67.78 15.63 -38.22
N GLU A 157 68.80 15.19 -38.96
CA GLU A 157 68.91 15.35 -40.41
C GLU A 157 68.22 14.20 -41.19
N VAL A 158 67.79 13.14 -40.49
CA VAL A 158 67.17 11.93 -41.06
C VAL A 158 65.67 11.80 -40.74
N GLU A 159 65.11 12.68 -39.89
CA GLU A 159 63.65 12.94 -39.81
C GLU A 159 63.26 14.03 -40.81
#